data_AF-A0A2N5KQ73-F1
#
_entry.id   AF-A0A2N5KQ73-F1
#
_cell.length_a   1.000
_cell.length_b   1.000
_cell.length_c   1.000
_cell.angle_alpha   90.00
_cell.angle_beta   90.00
_cell.angle_gamma   90.00
#
_symmetry.space_group_name_H-M   'P 1'
#
loop_
_entity.id
_entity.type
_entity.pdbx_description
1 polymer ?
#
loop_
_entity_poly.entity_id
_entity_poly.type
_entity_poly.pdbx_seq_one_letter_code
_entity_poly.pdbx_strand_id
1 'polypeptide(L)' 'MPYITADDGVPIYYTDQGQGHPIFLIHGWTMNHKFFQRNIPELSRTHRVV' A
#
# COMPACT_ATOMS: atom_id res chain seq x y z
N MET A 1 4.69 -11.04 -2.31
CA MET A 1 5.42 -9.80 -2.63
C MET A 1 4.93 -9.31 -3.98
N PRO A 2 3.79 -8.61 -4.01
CA PRO A 2 3.13 -8.33 -5.27
C PRO A 2 3.68 -7.06 -5.93
N TYR A 3 3.77 -7.11 -7.26
CA TYR A 3 4.01 -5.97 -8.13
C TYR A 3 2.83 -5.86 -9.08
N ILE A 4 2.46 -4.64 -9.45
CA ILE A 4 1.59 -4.37 -10.59
C ILE A 4 2.43 -3.72 -11.70
N THR A 5 2.21 -4.12 -12.95
CA THR A 5 2.83 -3.46 -14.10
C THR A 5 1.96 -2.29 -14.49
N ALA A 6 2.51 -1.08 -14.46
CA ALA A 6 1.84 0.12 -14.96
C ALA A 6 1.77 0.12 -16.50
N ASP A 7 0.96 1.01 -17.06
CA ASP A 7 0.71 1.07 -18.50
C ASP A 7 1.98 1.37 -19.32
N ASP A 8 3.01 1.97 -18.71
CA ASP A 8 4.33 2.23 -19.29
C ASP A 8 5.33 1.06 -19.12
N GLY A 9 4.87 -0.07 -18.57
CA GLY A 9 5.68 -1.26 -18.33
C GLY A 9 6.47 -1.23 -17.01
N VAL A 10 6.39 -0.16 -16.22
CA VAL A 10 7.14 -0.06 -14.96
C VAL A 10 6.50 -0.93 -13.87
N PRO A 11 7.25 -1.81 -13.19
CA PRO A 11 6.74 -2.58 -12.06
C PRO A 11 6.66 -1.72 -10.79
N ILE A 12 5.46 -1.60 -10.22
CA ILE A 12 5.18 -0.89 -8.98
C ILE A 12 4.98 -1.90 -7.85
N TYR A 13 5.85 -1.84 -6.84
CA TYR A 13 5.71 -2.64 -5.62
C TYR A 13 4.57 -2.11 -4.76
N TYR A 14 3.76 -3.01 -4.20
CA TYR A 14 2.76 -2.65 -3.20
C TYR A 14 2.63 -3.73 -2.10
N THR A 15 1.94 -3.39 -1.02
CA THR A 15 1.51 -4.35 0.00
C THR A 15 -0.01 -4.32 0.07
N ASP A 16 -0.63 -5.40 0.52
CA ASP A 16 -2.09 -5.48 0.62
C ASP A 16 -2.44 -6.20 1.92
N GLN A 17 -3.05 -5.49 2.86
CA GLN A 17 -3.32 -5.99 4.20
C GLN A 17 -4.75 -5.65 4.63
N GLY A 18 -5.42 -6.60 5.28
CA GLY A 18 -6.81 -6.45 5.70
C GLY A 18 -7.80 -6.74 4.57
N GLN A 19 -9.07 -6.41 4.82
CA GLN A 19 -10.21 -6.60 3.92
C GLN A 19 -11.24 -5.49 4.19
N GLY A 20 -12.13 -5.21 3.24
CA GLY A 20 -13.17 -4.17 3.38
C GLY A 20 -13.01 -3.03 2.38
N HIS A 21 -13.49 -1.83 2.74
CA HIS A 21 -13.38 -0.65 1.87
C HIS A 21 -11.89 -0.29 1.67
N PRO A 22 -11.43 -0.03 0.43
CA PRO A 22 -10.02 0.19 0.17
C PRO A 22 -9.54 1.58 0.61
N ILE A 23 -8.35 1.63 1.20
CA ILE A 23 -7.60 2.87 1.45
C ILE A 23 -6.21 2.72 0.85
N PHE A 24 -5.77 3.72 0.09
CA PHE A 24 -4.43 3.77 -0.51
C PHE A 24 -3.50 4.69 0.26
N LEU A 25 -2.32 4.20 0.62
CA LEU A 25 -1.30 4.96 1.34
C LEU A 25 -0.11 5.26 0.44
N ILE A 26 -0.13 6.45 -0.17
CA ILE A 26 0.93 6.93 -1.07
C ILE A 26 1.94 7.75 -0.28
N HIS A 27 3.20 7.34 -0.31
CA HIS A 27 4.28 8.07 0.38
C HIS A 27 4.76 9.29 -0.44
N GLY A 28 5.47 10.20 0.22
CA GLY A 28 6.06 11.37 -0.41
C GLY A 28 7.45 11.15 -1.02
N TRP A 29 8.06 12.26 -1.42
CA TRP A 29 9.44 12.32 -1.94
C TRP A 29 10.45 11.78 -0.92
N THR A 30 11.47 11.04 -1.38
CA THR A 30 12.50 10.37 -0.55
C THR A 30 12.02 9.34 0.47
N MET A 31 10.77 8.86 0.35
CA MET A 31 10.17 7.87 1.25
C MET A 31 9.92 6.54 0.55
N ASN A 32 9.42 5.55 1.30
CA ASN A 32 8.81 4.33 0.77
C ASN A 32 7.62 3.91 1.66
N HIS A 33 6.92 2.83 1.30
CA HIS A 33 5.73 2.32 2.02
C HIS A 33 5.95 2.10 3.53
N LYS A 34 7.18 1.87 4.00
CA LYS A 34 7.47 1.65 5.43
C LYS A 34 7.17 2.84 6.31
N PHE A 35 6.97 4.04 5.73
CA PHE A 35 6.55 5.20 6.49
C PHE A 35 5.21 5.00 7.22
N PHE A 36 4.35 4.13 6.68
CA PHE A 36 3.04 3.81 7.25
C PHE A 36 3.02 2.55 8.12
N GLN A 37 4.17 1.96 8.44
CA GLN A 37 4.24 0.69 9.18
C GLN A 37 3.52 0.70 10.53
N ARG A 38 3.34 1.88 11.14
CA ARG A 38 2.60 2.05 12.41
C ARG A 38 1.11 2.28 12.22
N ASN A 39 0.67 2.70 11.03
CA ASN A 39 -0.73 2.98 10.70
C ASN A 39 -1.44 1.71 10.20
N ILE A 40 -0.72 0.90 9.41
CA ILE A 40 -1.27 -0.29 8.75
C ILE A 40 -1.94 -1.27 9.74
N PRO A 41 -1.37 -1.60 10.92
CA PRO A 41 -1.98 -2.57 11.82
C PRO A 41 -3.38 -2.19 12.29
N GLU A 42 -3.65 -0.90 12.51
CA GLU A 42 -4.96 -0.44 12.96
C GLU A 42 -5.94 -0.24 11.81
N LEU A 43 -5.48 0.33 10.68
CA LEU A 43 -6.33 0.56 9.51
C LEU A 43 -6.81 -0.76 8.88
N SER A 44 -5.94 -1.79 8.85
CA SER A 44 -6.24 -3.08 8.24
C SER A 44 -7.25 -3.93 9.00
N ARG A 45 -7.68 -3.50 10.20
CA ARG A 45 -8.72 -4.18 10.99
C ARG A 45 -10.10 -4.05 10.34
N THR A 46 -10.34 -2.97 9.60
CA THR A 46 -11.65 -2.64 9.01
C THR A 46 -11.60 -2.28 7.53
N HIS A 47 -10.39 -2.05 6.99
CA HIS A 47 -10.16 -1.66 5.60
C HIS A 47 -9.18 -2.60 4.92
N ARG A 48 -9.27 -2.68 3.58
CA ARG A 48 -8.19 -3.22 2.76
C ARG A 48 -7.18 -2.09 2.52
N VAL A 49 -6.00 -2.19 3.11
CA VAL A 49 -4.96 -1.16 3.05
C VAL A 49 -3.94 -1.54 1.98
N VAL A 50 -3.78 -0.65 1.01
CA VAL A 50 -2.87 -0.81 -0.14
C VAL A 50 -1.78 0.25 -0.14
#